data_AF-A0A2P5PA52-F1
#
_entry.id   AF-A0A2P5PA52-F1
#
_cell.length_a   1.000
_cell.length_b   1.000
_cell.length_c   1.000
_cell.angle_alpha   90.00
_cell.angle_beta   90.00
_cell.angle_gamma   90.00
#
_symmetry.space_group_name_H-M   'P 1'
#
loop_
_entity.id
_entity.type
_entity.pdbx_description
1 polymer ?
#
loop_
_entity_poly.entity_id
_entity_poly.type
_entity_poly.pdbx_seq_one_letter_code
_entity_poly.pdbx_strand_id
1 'polypeptide(L)'
;MTLAGIVLPQTDRSHEKLKKQIRYLAQAAVVVLVIIGIAVGGSYLGLKSNALQASVVPDILKAPLTILGDQPHYCDGTALVHQAAEDLISGNNPYSSANVITALEEFDKQFFTQRPYTNVTPLQIGEFAQSFPYPTPEQLDAFWQQARLTPEILPPEVESHLCYPAGSFLLMAPFLLLGINNIQVFILIFFLGAVVLGIWLIPNRGKLLFLLAMFLSLELWIAGIIQVDKRLIVLPFMLAGWLLIPKRPFIAMGLLGVAAATYQTSWFLIPFAAIYVYHSWGMKKAVIGFCFICFAFLLLNLPFIVTDPVLWLNSVLAPMINPLYPAGDWFGQPGANGYR
;
A
#
# COMPACT_ATOMS: atom_id res chain seq x y z
N MET A 1 -31.65 -0.55 -11.47
CA MET A 1 -31.49 0.92 -11.47
C MET A 1 -30.40 1.22 -12.48
N THR A 2 -30.76 1.60 -13.70
CA THR A 2 -29.83 1.75 -14.84
C THR A 2 -29.07 3.08 -14.74
N LEU A 3 -27.77 3.04 -15.05
CA LEU A 3 -26.84 4.19 -15.07
C LEU A 3 -27.37 5.41 -15.87
N ALA A 4 -28.36 5.23 -16.75
CA ALA A 4 -29.01 6.28 -17.51
C ALA A 4 -29.82 7.28 -16.66
N GLY A 5 -30.24 6.91 -15.44
CA GLY A 5 -31.06 7.77 -14.57
C GLY A 5 -30.31 8.92 -13.88
N ILE A 6 -28.98 8.91 -13.89
CA ILE A 6 -28.15 9.87 -13.13
C ILE A 6 -27.87 11.17 -13.93
N VAL A 7 -28.16 11.17 -15.24
CA VAL A 7 -27.73 12.25 -16.15
C VAL A 7 -28.81 13.31 -16.42
N LEU A 8 -30.04 13.13 -15.94
CA LEU A 8 -31.13 14.07 -16.23
C LEU A 8 -31.25 15.18 -15.16
N PRO A 9 -31.35 16.48 -15.52
CA PRO A 9 -31.53 17.58 -14.57
C PRO A 9 -32.81 17.47 -13.72
N GLN A 10 -33.78 16.68 -14.17
CA GLN A 10 -35.08 16.48 -13.53
C GLN A 10 -35.03 15.52 -12.34
N THR A 11 -33.97 14.70 -12.20
CA THR A 11 -33.79 13.86 -11.01
C THR A 11 -33.45 14.66 -9.76
N ASP A 12 -32.95 15.89 -9.85
CA ASP A 12 -32.60 16.68 -8.65
C ASP A 12 -33.82 17.10 -7.81
N ARG A 13 -35.01 17.25 -8.42
CA ARG A 13 -36.23 17.66 -7.69
C ARG A 13 -36.91 16.51 -6.93
N SER A 14 -36.85 15.28 -7.44
CA SER A 14 -37.42 14.11 -6.78
C SER A 14 -36.56 13.60 -5.62
N HIS A 15 -35.29 14.02 -5.55
CA HIS A 15 -34.33 13.60 -4.52
C HIS A 15 -34.20 14.56 -3.34
N GLU A 16 -34.96 15.65 -3.21
CA GLU A 16 -34.88 16.57 -2.06
C GLU A 16 -35.08 15.86 -0.70
N LYS A 17 -36.05 14.94 -0.60
CA LYS A 17 -36.24 14.10 0.61
C LYS A 17 -35.10 13.10 0.80
N LEU A 18 -34.63 12.48 -0.29
CA LEU A 18 -33.51 11.53 -0.25
C LEU A 18 -32.20 12.25 0.11
N LYS A 19 -32.01 13.49 -0.30
CA LYS A 19 -30.84 14.34 -0.01
C LYS A 19 -30.74 14.64 1.48
N LYS A 20 -31.87 14.88 2.15
CA LYS A 20 -31.91 15.04 3.61
C LYS A 20 -31.53 13.71 4.31
N GLN A 21 -32.08 12.58 3.85
CA GLN A 21 -31.73 11.26 4.39
C GLN A 21 -30.26 10.87 4.14
N ILE A 22 -29.75 11.07 2.93
CA ILE A 22 -28.35 10.86 2.55
C ILE A 22 -27.44 11.75 3.40
N ARG A 23 -27.82 13.01 3.65
CA ARG A 23 -27.04 13.90 4.52
C ARG A 23 -26.97 13.38 5.95
N TYR A 24 -28.08 12.90 6.52
CA TYR A 24 -28.06 12.28 7.85
C TYR A 24 -27.24 10.99 7.87
N LEU A 25 -27.36 10.14 6.85
CA LEU A 25 -26.56 8.92 6.73
C LEU A 25 -25.07 9.24 6.61
N ALA A 26 -24.69 10.25 5.81
CA ALA A 26 -23.31 10.69 5.70
C ALA A 26 -22.77 11.25 7.03
N GLN A 27 -23.57 12.05 7.74
CA GLN A 27 -23.19 12.55 9.07
C GLN A 27 -23.03 11.42 10.08
N ALA A 28 -23.97 10.46 10.10
CA ALA A 28 -23.90 9.29 10.96
C ALA A 28 -22.67 8.42 10.62
N ALA A 29 -22.40 8.18 9.34
CA ALA A 29 -21.22 7.45 8.89
C ALA A 29 -19.93 8.15 9.32
N VAL A 30 -19.84 9.47 9.19
CA VAL A 30 -18.68 10.24 9.67
C VAL A 30 -18.50 10.07 11.18
N VAL A 31 -19.58 10.19 11.97
CA VAL A 31 -19.52 10.01 13.44
C VAL A 31 -19.06 8.59 13.79
N VAL A 32 -19.60 7.57 13.12
CA VAL A 32 -19.19 6.17 13.32
C VAL A 32 -17.71 5.97 12.97
N LEU A 33 -17.23 6.50 11.84
CA LEU A 33 -15.82 6.42 11.44
C LEU A 33 -14.89 7.15 12.41
N VAL A 34 -15.29 8.31 12.95
CA VAL A 34 -14.55 9.00 14.02
C VAL A 34 -14.42 8.10 15.24
N ILE A 35 -15.53 7.52 15.70
CA ILE A 35 -15.57 6.66 16.89
C ILE A 35 -14.68 5.43 16.68
N ILE A 36 -14.79 4.77 15.53
CA ILE A 36 -13.96 3.61 15.18
C ILE A 36 -12.48 4.00 15.13
N GLY A 37 -12.14 5.11 14.46
CA GLY A 37 -10.75 5.60 14.37
C GLY A 37 -10.15 5.91 15.75
N ILE A 38 -10.90 6.59 16.63
CA ILE A 38 -10.49 6.85 18.01
C ILE A 38 -10.35 5.54 18.79
N ALA A 39 -11.28 4.61 18.65
CA ALA A 39 -11.24 3.32 19.35
C ALA A 39 -10.02 2.48 18.92
N VAL A 40 -9.75 2.38 17.61
CA VAL A 40 -8.61 1.64 17.08
C VAL A 40 -7.29 2.31 17.47
N GLY A 41 -7.16 3.62 17.24
CA GLY A 41 -5.95 4.36 17.60
C GLY A 41 -5.69 4.36 19.10
N GLY A 42 -6.73 4.56 19.92
CA GLY A 42 -6.66 4.47 21.37
C GLY A 42 -6.29 3.06 21.85
N SER A 43 -6.85 2.02 21.24
CA SER A 43 -6.48 0.62 21.55
C SER A 43 -5.03 0.33 21.20
N TYR A 44 -4.56 0.77 20.03
CA TYR A 44 -3.18 0.63 19.59
C TYR A 44 -2.20 1.32 20.57
N LEU A 45 -2.47 2.59 20.91
CA LEU A 45 -1.66 3.32 21.89
C LEU A 45 -1.73 2.69 23.29
N GLY A 46 -2.90 2.21 23.71
CA GLY A 46 -3.10 1.52 24.97
C GLY A 46 -2.28 0.23 25.05
N LEU A 47 -2.27 -0.56 23.98
CA LEU A 47 -1.46 -1.78 23.88
C LEU A 47 0.04 -1.45 23.90
N LYS A 48 0.49 -0.46 23.11
CA LYS A 48 1.91 -0.06 23.07
C LYS A 48 2.43 0.55 24.37
N SER A 49 1.55 1.16 25.17
CA SER A 49 1.89 1.72 26.48
C SER A 49 1.65 0.76 27.65
N ASN A 50 1.20 -0.47 27.38
CA ASN A 50 0.73 -1.45 28.39
C ASN A 50 -0.46 -0.97 29.25
N ALA A 51 -1.13 0.12 28.86
CA ALA A 51 -2.36 0.61 29.51
C ALA A 51 -3.59 -0.26 29.17
N LEU A 52 -3.52 -1.03 28.07
CA LEU A 52 -4.51 -2.02 27.67
C LEU A 52 -3.80 -3.37 27.47
N GLN A 53 -4.37 -4.45 27.99
CA GLN A 53 -3.88 -5.81 27.78
C GLN A 53 -4.95 -6.65 27.11
N ALA A 54 -4.63 -7.31 26.00
CA ALA A 54 -5.59 -8.12 25.24
C ALA A 54 -6.21 -9.24 26.09
N SER A 55 -5.49 -9.78 27.09
CA SER A 55 -5.94 -10.85 27.98
C SER A 55 -7.19 -10.49 28.82
N VAL A 56 -7.43 -9.21 29.07
CA VAL A 56 -8.49 -8.70 29.97
C VAL A 56 -9.77 -8.34 29.20
N VAL A 57 -9.76 -8.46 27.87
CA VAL A 57 -10.87 -8.05 26.99
C VAL A 57 -11.71 -9.29 26.60
N PRO A 58 -13.02 -9.15 26.31
CA PRO A 58 -13.86 -10.26 25.83
C PRO A 58 -13.23 -11.04 24.66
N ASP A 59 -13.49 -12.36 24.61
CA ASP A 59 -12.84 -13.28 23.66
C ASP A 59 -12.95 -12.83 22.20
N ILE A 60 -14.08 -12.25 21.81
CA ILE A 60 -14.32 -11.72 20.46
C ILE A 60 -13.34 -10.60 20.05
N LEU A 61 -12.76 -9.89 21.02
CA LEU A 61 -11.81 -8.80 20.79
C LEU A 61 -10.36 -9.21 21.06
N LYS A 62 -10.11 -10.37 21.68
CA LYS A 62 -8.75 -10.82 22.02
C LYS A 62 -7.87 -10.96 20.78
N ALA A 63 -8.35 -11.67 19.77
CA ALA A 63 -7.61 -11.90 18.53
C ALA A 63 -7.29 -10.58 17.79
N PRO A 64 -8.27 -9.71 17.46
CA PRO A 64 -7.96 -8.45 16.77
C PRO A 64 -7.09 -7.49 17.59
N LEU A 65 -7.24 -7.43 18.92
CA LEU A 65 -6.36 -6.61 19.77
C LEU A 65 -4.95 -7.17 19.90
N THR A 66 -4.80 -8.50 19.90
CA THR A 66 -3.47 -9.12 19.88
C THR A 66 -2.76 -8.75 18.58
N ILE A 67 -3.41 -8.96 17.43
CA ILE A 67 -2.88 -8.56 16.11
C ILE A 67 -2.53 -7.06 16.10
N LEU A 68 -3.42 -6.21 16.61
CA LEU A 68 -3.18 -4.76 16.64
C LEU A 68 -2.01 -4.36 17.54
N GLY A 69 -1.85 -5.02 18.70
CA GLY A 69 -0.79 -4.74 19.67
C GLY A 69 0.59 -5.22 19.21
N ASP A 70 0.59 -6.28 18.40
CA ASP A 70 1.77 -6.82 17.78
C ASP A 70 2.34 -5.77 16.78
N GLN A 71 1.52 -5.22 15.87
CA GLN A 71 1.93 -4.25 14.82
C GLN A 71 2.79 -3.09 15.33
N PRO A 72 3.75 -2.56 14.58
CA PRO A 72 4.05 -2.81 13.17
C PRO A 72 4.84 -4.08 12.92
N HIS A 73 4.56 -4.75 11.80
CA HIS A 73 5.40 -5.81 11.24
C HIS A 73 5.73 -5.54 9.80
N TYR A 74 6.82 -6.14 9.34
CA TYR A 74 7.04 -6.23 7.90
C TYR A 74 6.16 -7.35 7.34
N CYS A 75 5.54 -7.07 6.20
CA CYS A 75 5.08 -8.10 5.28
C CYS A 75 6.15 -8.31 4.21
N ASP A 76 6.02 -9.36 3.43
CA ASP A 76 6.88 -9.67 2.27
C ASP A 76 7.19 -8.43 1.42
N GLY A 77 6.18 -7.65 1.06
CA GLY A 77 6.34 -6.50 0.19
C GLY A 77 7.04 -5.32 0.87
N THR A 78 6.98 -5.16 2.19
CA THR A 78 7.77 -4.13 2.88
C THR A 78 9.18 -4.62 3.19
N ALA A 79 9.35 -5.91 3.50
CA ALA A 79 10.63 -6.53 3.78
C ALA A 79 11.50 -6.53 2.51
N LEU A 80 10.94 -6.94 1.38
CA LEU A 80 11.61 -6.95 0.09
C LEU A 80 11.97 -5.54 -0.38
N VAL A 81 11.16 -4.51 -0.10
CA VAL A 81 11.50 -3.12 -0.44
C VAL A 81 12.67 -2.61 0.41
N HIS A 82 12.73 -3.00 1.68
CA HIS A 82 13.86 -2.64 2.55
C HIS A 82 15.13 -3.37 2.12
N GLN A 83 15.05 -4.69 1.93
CA GLN A 83 16.16 -5.50 1.39
C GLN A 83 16.66 -4.91 0.07
N ALA A 84 15.76 -4.54 -0.84
CA ALA A 84 16.11 -3.95 -2.12
C ALA A 84 16.88 -2.62 -1.99
N ALA A 85 16.59 -1.82 -0.97
CA ALA A 85 17.31 -0.59 -0.71
C ALA A 85 18.73 -0.87 -0.15
N GLU A 86 18.88 -1.87 0.72
CA GLU A 86 20.19 -2.30 1.22
C GLU A 86 21.04 -2.96 0.12
N ASP A 87 20.42 -3.77 -0.74
CA ASP A 87 21.06 -4.38 -1.90
C ASP A 87 21.58 -3.32 -2.86
N LEU A 88 20.76 -2.31 -3.16
CA LEU A 88 21.17 -1.18 -3.98
C LEU A 88 22.40 -0.46 -3.40
N ILE A 89 22.40 -0.19 -2.09
CA ILE A 89 23.52 0.46 -1.39
C ILE A 89 24.77 -0.42 -1.43
N SER A 90 24.59 -1.74 -1.36
CA SER A 90 25.66 -2.73 -1.44
C SER A 90 26.17 -2.97 -2.87
N GLY A 91 25.54 -2.36 -3.89
CA GLY A 91 25.91 -2.49 -5.30
C GLY A 91 25.33 -3.73 -5.99
N ASN A 92 24.39 -4.43 -5.35
CA ASN A 92 23.67 -5.57 -5.92
C ASN A 92 22.48 -5.07 -6.75
N ASN A 93 22.02 -5.87 -7.71
CA ASN A 93 20.76 -5.60 -8.42
C ASN A 93 19.58 -6.09 -7.56
N PRO A 94 18.74 -5.18 -7.01
CA PRO A 94 17.67 -5.54 -6.08
C PRO A 94 16.64 -6.52 -6.62
N TYR A 95 16.42 -6.53 -7.94
CA TYR A 95 15.48 -7.45 -8.57
C TYR A 95 16.02 -8.89 -8.64
N SER A 96 17.34 -9.08 -8.59
CA SER A 96 17.97 -10.40 -8.64
C SER A 96 18.29 -10.98 -7.26
N SER A 97 18.46 -10.13 -6.26
CA SER A 97 18.79 -10.52 -4.88
C SER A 97 17.57 -10.66 -3.98
N ALA A 98 16.38 -10.27 -4.46
CA ALA A 98 15.13 -10.36 -3.73
C ALA A 98 14.88 -11.79 -3.20
N ASN A 99 14.79 -11.91 -1.87
CA ASN A 99 14.57 -13.17 -1.19
C ASN A 99 13.70 -12.94 0.05
N VAL A 100 12.44 -13.38 -0.01
CA VAL A 100 11.46 -13.12 1.04
C VAL A 100 11.82 -13.82 2.36
N ILE A 101 12.49 -14.97 2.28
CA ILE A 101 12.90 -15.78 3.43
C ILE A 101 13.91 -14.97 4.24
N THR A 102 15.00 -14.55 3.62
CA THR A 102 16.06 -13.78 4.28
C THR A 102 15.59 -12.39 4.67
N ALA A 103 14.76 -11.73 3.84
CA ALA A 103 14.25 -10.40 4.15
C ALA A 103 13.37 -10.40 5.41
N LEU A 104 12.44 -11.34 5.56
CA LEU A 104 11.60 -11.42 6.75
C LEU A 104 12.36 -11.99 7.95
N GLU A 105 13.30 -12.92 7.73
CA GLU A 105 14.24 -13.32 8.76
C GLU A 105 15.15 -12.18 9.20
N GLU A 106 15.33 -11.11 8.43
CA GLU A 106 16.12 -9.95 8.83
C GLU A 106 15.28 -8.91 9.55
N PHE A 107 14.21 -8.46 8.90
CA PHE A 107 13.44 -7.28 9.30
C PHE A 107 12.25 -7.58 10.20
N ASP A 108 11.78 -8.83 10.25
CA ASP A 108 10.59 -9.22 11.01
C ASP A 108 10.80 -10.41 11.97
N LYS A 109 12.06 -10.70 12.31
CA LYS A 109 12.55 -11.82 13.15
C LYS A 109 11.58 -12.28 14.24
N GLN A 110 11.08 -11.35 15.05
CA GLN A 110 10.31 -11.67 16.24
C GLN A 110 8.91 -12.21 15.93
N PHE A 111 8.27 -11.70 14.89
CA PHE A 111 6.87 -12.01 14.58
C PHE A 111 6.77 -13.09 13.54
N PHE A 112 7.65 -13.03 12.56
CA PHE A 112 7.76 -14.02 11.52
C PHE A 112 8.13 -15.42 12.04
N THR A 113 8.88 -15.52 13.14
CA THR A 113 9.15 -16.81 13.81
C THR A 113 7.94 -17.37 14.55
N GLN A 114 6.94 -16.56 14.86
CA GLN A 114 5.73 -16.96 15.60
C GLN A 114 4.52 -17.17 14.69
N ARG A 115 4.39 -16.39 13.61
CA ARG A 115 3.27 -16.41 12.66
C ARG A 115 3.74 -16.10 11.23
N PRO A 116 4.52 -16.98 10.60
CA PRO A 116 5.10 -16.71 9.28
C PRO A 116 4.04 -16.47 8.20
N TYR A 117 2.92 -17.19 8.28
CA TYR A 117 1.83 -17.16 7.30
C TYR A 117 1.08 -15.82 7.19
N THR A 118 1.18 -14.92 8.18
CA THR A 118 0.53 -13.62 8.09
C THR A 118 1.34 -12.61 7.28
N ASN A 119 2.61 -12.91 7.02
CA ASN A 119 3.57 -11.94 6.49
C ASN A 119 4.13 -12.36 5.12
N VAL A 120 3.73 -13.52 4.58
CA VAL A 120 4.11 -13.99 3.24
C VAL A 120 2.90 -14.22 2.36
N THR A 121 3.06 -13.95 1.07
CA THR A 121 2.06 -14.24 0.05
C THR A 121 2.36 -15.60 -0.60
N PRO A 122 1.55 -16.65 -0.36
CA PRO A 122 1.69 -17.92 -1.02
C PRO A 122 1.19 -17.86 -2.47
N LEU A 123 1.76 -18.71 -3.30
CA LEU A 123 1.41 -18.92 -4.70
C LEU A 123 0.75 -20.29 -4.87
N GLN A 124 -0.24 -20.41 -5.76
CA GLN A 124 -0.97 -21.65 -6.09
C GLN A 124 -0.14 -22.59 -6.95
N ILE A 125 1.05 -22.95 -6.48
CA ILE A 125 2.00 -23.85 -7.14
C ILE A 125 2.63 -24.79 -6.13
N GLY A 126 3.31 -25.82 -6.64
CA GLY A 126 4.00 -26.81 -5.81
C GLY A 126 3.07 -27.44 -4.75
N GLU A 127 3.50 -27.41 -3.50
CA GLU A 127 2.75 -27.94 -2.36
C GLU A 127 1.39 -27.25 -2.13
N PHE A 128 1.24 -26.01 -2.58
CA PHE A 128 0.02 -25.22 -2.44
C PHE A 128 -0.92 -25.32 -3.65
N ALA A 129 -0.52 -25.97 -4.75
CA ALA A 129 -1.31 -26.02 -5.98
C ALA A 129 -2.75 -26.56 -5.81
N GLN A 130 -2.98 -27.40 -4.80
CA GLN A 130 -4.30 -28.00 -4.51
C GLN A 130 -4.98 -27.42 -3.26
N SER A 131 -4.35 -26.47 -2.56
CA SER A 131 -4.96 -25.79 -1.42
C SER A 131 -5.95 -24.75 -1.93
N PHE A 132 -7.21 -24.81 -1.48
CA PHE A 132 -8.26 -23.85 -1.84
C PHE A 132 -9.20 -23.62 -0.64
N PRO A 133 -9.65 -22.38 -0.35
CA PRO A 133 -9.38 -21.14 -1.08
C PRO A 133 -8.03 -20.49 -0.76
N TYR A 134 -7.27 -21.07 0.18
CA TYR A 134 -5.94 -20.62 0.63
C TYR A 134 -5.25 -21.79 1.36
N PRO A 135 -3.91 -21.83 1.49
CA PRO A 135 -3.24 -22.82 2.32
C PRO A 135 -3.60 -22.66 3.79
N THR A 136 -3.69 -23.76 4.54
CA THR A 136 -3.99 -23.68 5.98
C THR A 136 -2.79 -23.14 6.76
N PRO A 137 -2.99 -22.54 7.95
CA PRO A 137 -1.89 -22.11 8.81
C PRO A 137 -0.85 -23.23 9.05
N GLU A 138 -1.29 -24.46 9.24
CA GLU A 138 -0.40 -25.62 9.45
C GLU A 138 0.43 -25.95 8.22
N GLN A 139 -0.16 -25.85 7.01
CA GLN A 139 0.58 -26.04 5.76
C GLN A 139 1.65 -24.97 5.59
N LEU A 140 1.31 -23.70 5.87
CA LEU A 140 2.24 -22.58 5.77
C LEU A 140 3.35 -22.67 6.82
N ASP A 141 3.03 -23.06 8.06
CA ASP A 141 4.01 -23.26 9.12
C ASP A 141 4.97 -24.41 8.79
N ALA A 142 4.45 -25.55 8.30
CA ALA A 142 5.28 -26.69 7.92
C ALA A 142 6.23 -26.35 6.77
N PHE A 143 5.70 -25.75 5.71
CA PHE A 143 6.47 -25.22 4.58
C PHE A 143 7.56 -24.26 5.07
N TRP A 144 7.19 -23.33 5.96
CA TRP A 144 8.09 -22.32 6.48
C TRP A 144 9.28 -22.94 7.24
N GLN A 145 9.02 -23.88 8.14
CA GLN A 145 10.10 -24.56 8.88
C GLN A 145 11.08 -25.25 7.93
N GLN A 146 10.61 -25.77 6.80
CA GLN A 146 11.46 -26.38 5.79
C GLN A 146 12.25 -25.33 4.99
N ALA A 147 11.60 -24.26 4.51
CA ALA A 147 12.23 -23.22 3.70
C ALA A 147 13.43 -22.56 4.42
N ARG A 148 13.32 -22.37 5.74
CA ARG A 148 14.39 -21.81 6.58
C ARG A 148 15.63 -22.69 6.74
N LEU A 149 15.52 -23.99 6.48
CA LEU A 149 16.69 -24.89 6.53
C LEU A 149 17.63 -24.63 5.36
N THR A 150 17.10 -24.05 4.28
CA THR A 150 17.84 -23.72 3.06
C THR A 150 17.43 -22.33 2.54
N PRO A 151 17.70 -21.25 3.28
CA PRO A 151 17.17 -19.92 2.98
C PRO A 151 17.71 -19.34 1.66
N GLU A 152 18.84 -19.84 1.18
CA GLU A 152 19.44 -19.49 -0.11
C GLU A 152 18.68 -20.08 -1.32
N ILE A 153 17.88 -21.12 -1.11
CA ILE A 153 17.08 -21.74 -2.16
C ILE A 153 15.69 -21.10 -2.11
N LEU A 154 15.41 -20.22 -3.07
CA LEU A 154 14.11 -19.57 -3.20
C LEU A 154 13.01 -20.61 -3.46
N PRO A 155 12.07 -20.79 -2.52
CA PRO A 155 10.99 -21.73 -2.72
C PRO A 155 9.95 -21.12 -3.68
N PRO A 156 9.48 -21.87 -4.69
CA PRO A 156 8.54 -21.34 -5.67
C PRO A 156 7.16 -21.05 -5.08
N GLU A 157 6.78 -21.65 -3.96
CA GLU A 157 5.44 -21.55 -3.36
C GLU A 157 5.14 -20.22 -2.67
N VAL A 158 6.09 -19.30 -2.56
CA VAL A 158 5.89 -17.96 -1.97
C VAL A 158 6.44 -16.86 -2.88
N GLU A 159 5.77 -15.72 -2.86
CA GLU A 159 6.18 -14.56 -3.63
C GLU A 159 7.50 -13.98 -3.07
N SER A 160 8.57 -14.14 -3.85
CA SER A 160 9.89 -13.56 -3.54
C SER A 160 10.30 -12.46 -4.51
N HIS A 161 9.53 -12.19 -5.56
CA HIS A 161 9.87 -11.11 -6.47
C HIS A 161 9.71 -9.75 -5.78
N LEU A 162 10.60 -8.81 -6.11
CA LEU A 162 10.39 -7.41 -5.79
C LEU A 162 9.25 -6.86 -6.66
N CYS A 163 8.02 -7.02 -6.16
CA CYS A 163 6.75 -6.71 -6.83
C CYS A 163 6.48 -5.21 -7.03
N TYR A 164 7.52 -4.36 -7.17
CA TYR A 164 7.37 -2.91 -7.27
C TYR A 164 8.38 -2.29 -8.24
N PRO A 165 8.01 -1.20 -8.92
CA PRO A 165 8.94 -0.34 -9.65
C PRO A 165 10.04 0.25 -8.74
N ALA A 166 11.14 0.68 -9.34
CA ALA A 166 12.38 0.97 -8.62
C ALA A 166 12.29 2.16 -7.65
N GLY A 167 11.35 3.08 -7.87
CA GLY A 167 11.07 4.18 -6.95
C GLY A 167 10.75 3.71 -5.53
N SER A 168 10.20 2.50 -5.35
CA SER A 168 9.84 1.94 -4.04
C SER A 168 11.04 1.84 -3.09
N PHE A 169 12.20 1.42 -3.59
CA PHE A 169 13.44 1.32 -2.81
C PHE A 169 14.39 2.49 -3.03
N LEU A 170 14.38 3.12 -4.22
CA LEU A 170 15.21 4.30 -4.50
C LEU A 170 14.85 5.50 -3.62
N LEU A 171 13.58 5.68 -3.29
CA LEU A 171 13.15 6.75 -2.38
C LEU A 171 13.58 6.47 -0.93
N MET A 172 13.73 5.20 -0.56
CA MET A 172 14.16 4.77 0.78
C MET A 172 15.67 4.83 0.95
N ALA A 173 16.46 4.48 -0.07
CA ALA A 173 17.92 4.37 0.02
C ALA A 173 18.63 5.60 0.63
N PRO A 174 18.26 6.86 0.32
CA PRO A 174 18.86 8.02 0.97
C PRO A 174 18.66 8.07 2.49
N PHE A 175 17.55 7.54 2.99
CA PHE A 175 17.25 7.48 4.43
C PHE A 175 18.12 6.44 5.13
N LEU A 176 18.31 5.27 4.51
CA LEU A 176 19.22 4.23 5.03
C LEU A 176 20.67 4.73 5.08
N LEU A 177 21.12 5.45 4.03
CA LEU A 177 22.45 6.09 4.03
C LEU A 177 22.63 7.13 5.14
N LEU A 178 21.53 7.73 5.62
CA LEU A 178 21.51 8.65 6.77
C LEU A 178 21.33 7.94 8.12
N GLY A 179 21.30 6.60 8.14
CA GLY A 179 21.11 5.78 9.34
C GLY A 179 19.66 5.66 9.81
N ILE A 180 18.68 6.04 8.99
CA ILE A 180 17.25 5.92 9.29
C ILE A 180 16.76 4.55 8.79
N ASN A 181 17.01 3.51 9.59
CA ASN A 181 16.72 2.11 9.23
C ASN A 181 15.30 1.66 9.60
N ASN A 182 14.46 2.56 10.14
CA ASN A 182 13.08 2.23 10.50
C ASN A 182 12.12 2.65 9.38
N ILE A 183 11.55 1.68 8.67
CA ILE A 183 10.58 1.90 7.58
C ILE A 183 9.35 2.70 8.00
N GLN A 184 8.92 2.61 9.26
CA GLN A 184 7.77 3.39 9.73
C GLN A 184 8.08 4.88 9.76
N VAL A 185 9.32 5.23 10.14
CA VAL A 185 9.77 6.62 10.13
C VAL A 185 9.74 7.15 8.71
N PHE A 186 10.21 6.33 7.76
CA PHE A 186 10.14 6.65 6.34
C PHE A 186 8.70 6.86 5.86
N ILE A 187 7.79 5.92 6.12
CA ILE A 187 6.37 6.05 5.77
C ILE A 187 5.72 7.28 6.41
N LEU A 188 6.01 7.53 7.69
CA LEU A 188 5.47 8.68 8.42
C LEU A 188 5.94 10.00 7.81
N ILE A 189 7.20 10.09 7.38
CA ILE A 189 7.73 11.28 6.71
C ILE A 189 6.96 11.57 5.41
N PHE A 190 6.72 10.56 4.57
CA PHE A 190 5.97 10.74 3.32
C PHE A 190 4.49 11.05 3.57
N PHE A 191 3.88 10.40 4.57
CA PHE A 191 2.51 10.69 4.99
C PHE A 191 2.36 12.13 5.48
N LEU A 192 3.23 12.58 6.39
CA LEU A 192 3.23 13.97 6.87
C LEU A 192 3.53 14.95 5.74
N GLY A 193 4.44 14.59 4.84
CA GLY A 193 4.71 15.34 3.61
C GLY A 193 3.44 15.51 2.77
N ALA A 194 2.65 14.45 2.58
CA ALA A 194 1.38 14.51 1.86
C ALA A 194 0.36 15.42 2.58
N VAL A 195 0.26 15.33 3.91
CA VAL A 195 -0.62 16.20 4.70
C VAL A 195 -0.23 17.67 4.54
N VAL A 196 1.06 18.00 4.70
CA VAL A 196 1.60 19.36 4.56
C VAL A 196 1.37 19.88 3.14
N LEU A 197 1.68 19.09 2.12
CA LEU A 197 1.45 19.45 0.72
C LEU A 197 -0.04 19.67 0.44
N GLY A 198 -0.91 18.81 0.95
CA GLY A 198 -2.36 18.96 0.82
C GLY A 198 -2.85 20.27 1.44
N ILE A 199 -2.45 20.59 2.68
CA ILE A 199 -2.79 21.85 3.35
C ILE A 199 -2.29 23.06 2.55
N TRP A 200 -1.10 22.95 1.93
CA TRP A 200 -0.52 24.03 1.16
C TRP A 200 -1.22 24.26 -0.19
N LEU A 201 -1.59 23.18 -0.88
CA LEU A 201 -2.15 23.23 -2.23
C LEU A 201 -3.68 23.43 -2.25
N ILE A 202 -4.39 22.94 -1.24
CA ILE A 202 -5.86 22.99 -1.20
C ILE A 202 -6.36 24.37 -0.74
N PRO A 203 -7.35 24.99 -1.42
CA PRO A 203 -7.93 26.25 -1.00
C PRO A 203 -8.52 26.20 0.42
N ASN A 204 -8.52 27.32 1.16
CA ASN A 204 -8.93 27.38 2.57
C ASN A 204 -10.29 26.71 2.86
N ARG A 205 -11.27 26.84 1.95
CA ARG A 205 -12.61 26.21 2.09
C ARG A 205 -12.56 24.68 2.09
N GLY A 206 -11.56 24.06 1.46
CA GLY A 206 -11.39 22.61 1.36
C GLY A 206 -10.43 22.02 2.39
N LYS A 207 -9.63 22.82 3.09
CA LYS A 207 -8.59 22.33 4.01
C LYS A 207 -9.15 21.50 5.16
N LEU A 208 -10.24 21.98 5.79
CA LEU A 208 -10.88 21.24 6.87
C LEU A 208 -11.41 19.90 6.38
N LEU A 209 -12.06 19.88 5.20
CA LEU A 209 -12.58 18.64 4.62
C LEU A 209 -11.45 17.66 4.27
N PHE A 210 -10.34 18.15 3.73
CA PHE A 210 -9.14 17.35 3.48
C PHE A 210 -8.57 16.75 4.76
N LEU A 211 -8.38 17.57 5.80
CA LEU A 211 -7.87 17.10 7.09
C LEU A 211 -8.80 16.06 7.72
N LEU A 212 -10.12 16.28 7.64
CA LEU A 212 -11.10 15.30 8.09
C LEU A 212 -11.01 14.02 7.26
N ALA A 213 -10.90 14.10 5.93
CA ALA A 213 -10.77 12.91 5.09
C ALA A 213 -9.50 12.10 5.42
N MET A 214 -8.36 12.78 5.62
CA MET A 214 -7.10 12.14 6.04
C MET A 214 -7.24 11.50 7.42
N PHE A 215 -7.85 12.21 8.38
CA PHE A 215 -8.04 11.73 9.74
C PHE A 215 -9.03 10.57 9.84
N LEU A 216 -10.07 10.54 9.01
CA LEU A 216 -11.12 9.51 9.05
C LEU A 216 -10.81 8.28 8.21
N SER A 217 -9.77 8.32 7.39
CA SER A 217 -9.45 7.21 6.50
C SER A 217 -8.82 6.06 7.29
N LEU A 218 -9.63 5.05 7.59
CA LEU A 218 -9.16 3.83 8.24
C LEU A 218 -8.06 3.13 7.43
N GLU A 219 -8.09 3.24 6.10
CA GLU A 219 -7.03 2.74 5.22
C GLU A 219 -5.69 3.40 5.53
N LEU A 220 -5.66 4.74 5.65
CA LEU A 220 -4.42 5.47 5.91
C LEU A 220 -3.84 5.14 7.29
N TRP A 221 -4.71 4.98 8.30
CA TRP A 221 -4.27 4.70 9.66
C TRP A 221 -3.89 3.24 9.87
N ILE A 222 -4.77 2.32 9.49
CA ILE A 222 -4.63 0.91 9.80
C ILE A 222 -3.66 0.25 8.81
N ALA A 223 -3.99 0.25 7.51
CA ALA A 223 -3.10 -0.34 6.51
C ALA A 223 -1.81 0.50 6.38
N GLY A 224 -1.95 1.82 6.28
CA GLY A 224 -0.81 2.71 6.08
C GLY A 224 0.16 2.80 7.26
N ILE A 225 -0.26 3.36 8.40
CA ILE A 225 0.65 3.65 9.53
C ILE A 225 0.89 2.42 10.41
N ILE A 226 -0.16 1.70 10.77
CA ILE A 226 -0.08 0.57 11.70
C ILE A 226 0.57 -0.64 11.01
N GLN A 227 0.11 -1.00 9.81
CA GLN A 227 0.65 -2.13 9.03
C GLN A 227 1.75 -1.76 8.04
N VAL A 228 2.19 -0.50 8.03
CA VAL A 228 3.38 -0.09 7.27
C VAL A 228 3.17 -0.21 5.75
N ASP A 229 1.96 0.08 5.24
CA ASP A 229 1.72 0.03 3.78
C ASP A 229 2.49 1.13 3.03
N LYS A 230 3.41 0.67 2.20
CA LYS A 230 4.16 1.40 1.17
C LYS A 230 3.33 2.34 0.28
N ARG A 231 2.01 2.15 0.13
CA ARG A 231 1.12 3.11 -0.58
C ARG A 231 1.24 4.52 -0.03
N LEU A 232 1.53 4.69 1.26
CA LEU A 232 1.72 5.99 1.88
C LEU A 232 2.98 6.73 1.37
N ILE A 233 4.00 6.01 0.88
CA ILE A 233 5.19 6.60 0.26
C ILE A 233 4.81 7.32 -1.03
N VAL A 234 3.82 6.80 -1.76
CA VAL A 234 3.42 7.30 -3.08
C VAL A 234 2.41 8.46 -2.97
N LEU A 235 1.67 8.51 -1.85
CA LEU A 235 0.62 9.48 -1.59
C LEU A 235 1.00 10.95 -1.85
N PRO A 236 2.14 11.50 -1.40
CA PRO A 236 2.47 12.91 -1.65
C PRO A 236 2.59 13.22 -3.15
N PHE A 237 3.14 12.29 -3.94
CA PHE A 237 3.30 12.46 -5.38
C PHE A 237 1.97 12.37 -6.11
N MET A 238 1.11 11.43 -5.74
CA MET A 238 -0.25 11.33 -6.30
C MET A 238 -1.08 12.57 -5.98
N LEU A 239 -1.07 13.00 -4.71
CA LEU A 239 -1.84 14.14 -4.24
C LEU A 239 -1.38 15.45 -4.90
N ALA A 240 -0.08 15.76 -4.82
CA ALA A 240 0.46 16.97 -5.42
C ALA A 240 0.37 16.91 -6.96
N GLY A 241 0.64 15.75 -7.54
CA GLY A 241 0.49 15.48 -8.97
C GLY A 241 -0.91 15.84 -9.45
N TRP A 242 -1.95 15.34 -8.79
CA TRP A 242 -3.33 15.62 -9.17
C TRP A 242 -3.74 17.09 -8.94
N LEU A 243 -3.43 17.65 -7.77
CA LEU A 243 -3.85 19.01 -7.39
C LEU A 243 -3.18 20.11 -8.21
N LEU A 244 -1.98 19.84 -8.75
CA LEU A 244 -1.23 20.82 -9.52
C LEU A 244 -1.61 20.85 -11.02
N ILE A 245 -2.34 19.85 -11.54
CA ILE A 245 -2.70 19.78 -12.97
C ILE A 245 -3.29 21.11 -13.51
N PRO A 246 -4.23 21.78 -12.81
CA PRO A 246 -4.87 22.99 -13.33
C PRO A 246 -3.95 24.23 -13.35
N LYS A 247 -2.80 24.21 -12.67
CA LYS A 247 -1.91 25.38 -12.53
C LYS A 247 -0.52 25.13 -13.12
N ARG A 248 0.01 23.92 -12.96
CA ARG A 248 1.38 23.52 -13.29
C ARG A 248 1.38 22.10 -13.89
N PRO A 249 0.79 21.90 -15.08
CA PRO A 249 0.55 20.57 -15.64
C PRO A 249 1.83 19.73 -15.83
N PHE A 250 2.96 20.34 -16.18
CA PHE A 250 4.20 19.58 -16.39
C PHE A 250 4.82 19.07 -15.08
N ILE A 251 4.82 19.89 -14.02
CA ILE A 251 5.26 19.46 -12.68
C ILE A 251 4.32 18.39 -12.16
N ALA A 252 3.01 18.61 -12.30
CA ALA A 252 1.99 17.63 -11.95
C ALA A 252 2.24 16.27 -12.61
N MET A 253 2.46 16.27 -13.92
CA MET A 253 2.70 15.05 -14.68
C MET A 253 4.03 14.38 -14.32
N GLY A 254 5.09 15.15 -14.06
CA GLY A 254 6.35 14.61 -13.54
C GLY A 254 6.16 13.90 -12.19
N LEU A 255 5.40 14.50 -11.26
CA LEU A 255 5.07 13.89 -9.96
C LEU A 255 4.25 12.60 -10.12
N LEU A 256 3.28 12.59 -11.04
CA LEU A 256 2.54 11.37 -11.37
C LEU A 256 3.45 10.29 -12.00
N GLY A 257 4.47 10.70 -12.75
CA GLY A 257 5.52 9.79 -13.24
C GLY A 257 6.36 9.21 -12.12
N VAL A 258 6.74 9.99 -11.09
CA VAL A 258 7.41 9.47 -9.89
C VAL A 258 6.50 8.50 -9.12
N ALA A 259 5.21 8.81 -9.00
CA ALA A 259 4.24 7.89 -8.40
C ALA A 259 4.18 6.55 -9.16
N ALA A 260 4.07 6.62 -10.49
CA ALA A 260 4.07 5.46 -11.39
C ALA A 260 5.36 4.65 -11.31
N ALA A 261 6.48 5.33 -11.12
CA ALA A 261 7.80 4.75 -10.95
C ALA A 261 8.01 4.09 -9.58
N THR A 262 7.06 4.23 -8.66
CA THR A 262 7.15 3.74 -7.28
C THR A 262 6.11 2.66 -7.01
N TYR A 263 4.89 2.79 -7.56
CA TYR A 263 3.79 1.87 -7.25
C TYR A 263 2.75 1.78 -8.38
N GLN A 264 2.41 0.55 -8.78
CA GLN A 264 1.66 0.26 -10.00
C GLN A 264 0.22 0.75 -9.96
N THR A 265 -0.43 0.82 -8.79
CA THR A 265 -1.83 1.29 -8.74
C THR A 265 -1.97 2.76 -9.18
N SER A 266 -0.88 3.53 -9.15
CA SER A 266 -0.88 4.90 -9.67
C SER A 266 -0.92 4.95 -11.21
N TRP A 267 -0.62 3.84 -11.91
CA TRP A 267 -0.73 3.75 -13.38
C TRP A 267 -2.17 4.00 -13.83
N PHE A 268 -3.16 3.59 -13.03
CA PHE A 268 -4.56 3.84 -13.31
C PHE A 268 -4.93 5.33 -13.26
N LEU A 269 -4.14 6.18 -12.60
CA LEU A 269 -4.38 7.62 -12.54
C LEU A 269 -3.91 8.34 -13.83
N ILE A 270 -2.94 7.76 -14.54
CA ILE A 270 -2.29 8.38 -15.71
C ILE A 270 -3.29 8.68 -16.84
N PRO A 271 -4.17 7.75 -17.27
CA PRO A 271 -5.13 8.03 -18.34
C PRO A 271 -6.05 9.20 -17.98
N PHE A 272 -6.54 9.26 -16.73
CA PHE A 272 -7.41 10.35 -16.29
C PHE A 272 -6.68 11.70 -16.25
N ALA A 273 -5.43 11.72 -15.78
CA ALA A 273 -4.62 12.92 -15.80
C ALA A 273 -4.36 13.41 -17.23
N ALA A 274 -4.06 12.50 -18.17
CA ALA A 274 -3.83 12.82 -19.57
C ALA A 274 -5.09 13.40 -20.23
N ILE A 275 -6.25 12.78 -20.00
CA ILE A 275 -7.56 13.27 -20.47
C ILE A 275 -7.86 14.65 -19.88
N TYR A 276 -7.63 14.84 -18.58
CA TYR A 276 -7.85 16.14 -17.93
C TYR A 276 -6.97 17.23 -18.57
N VAL A 277 -5.69 16.96 -18.79
CA VAL A 277 -4.77 17.93 -19.42
C VAL A 277 -5.16 18.18 -20.87
N TYR A 278 -5.56 17.15 -21.62
CA TYR A 278 -6.07 17.29 -22.98
C TYR A 278 -7.25 18.25 -23.04
N HIS A 279 -8.27 18.06 -22.18
CA HIS A 279 -9.45 18.92 -22.16
C HIS A 279 -9.17 20.33 -21.63
N SER A 280 -8.26 20.47 -20.66
CA SER A 280 -7.99 21.76 -20.01
C SER A 280 -6.98 22.62 -20.79
N TRP A 281 -6.08 21.99 -21.55
CA TRP A 281 -4.90 22.65 -22.12
C TRP A 281 -4.57 22.23 -23.57
N GLY A 282 -5.29 21.29 -24.15
CA GLY A 282 -5.12 20.81 -25.52
C GLY A 282 -4.06 19.71 -25.69
N MET A 283 -4.08 19.09 -26.88
CA MET A 283 -3.24 17.93 -27.25
C MET A 283 -1.75 18.17 -27.02
N LYS A 284 -1.22 19.33 -27.43
CA LYS A 284 0.23 19.62 -27.31
C LYS A 284 0.70 19.50 -25.86
N LYS A 285 -0.03 20.07 -24.90
CA LYS A 285 0.36 19.98 -23.47
C LYS A 285 0.12 18.59 -22.90
N ALA A 286 -0.89 17.86 -23.39
CA ALA A 286 -1.12 16.48 -22.98
C ALA A 286 0.05 15.57 -23.40
N VAL A 287 0.51 15.66 -24.65
CA VAL A 287 1.67 14.91 -25.16
C VAL A 287 2.93 15.27 -24.40
N ILE A 288 3.24 16.56 -24.24
CA ILE A 288 4.41 16.99 -23.45
C ILE A 288 4.32 16.49 -22.01
N GLY A 289 3.14 16.61 -21.38
CA GLY A 289 2.89 16.10 -20.04
C GLY A 289 3.12 14.59 -19.93
N PHE A 290 2.66 13.82 -20.92
CA PHE A 290 2.95 12.39 -20.99
C PHE A 290 4.45 12.10 -21.12
N CYS A 291 5.20 12.90 -21.89
CA CYS A 291 6.66 12.79 -21.92
C CYS A 291 7.29 13.04 -20.54
N PHE A 292 6.76 13.95 -19.72
CA PHE A 292 7.23 14.15 -18.33
C PHE A 292 6.95 12.93 -17.44
N ILE A 293 5.79 12.27 -17.61
CA ILE A 293 5.50 11.00 -16.93
C ILE A 293 6.52 9.94 -17.32
N CYS A 294 6.70 9.70 -18.62
CA CYS A 294 7.65 8.72 -19.14
C CYS A 294 9.07 9.03 -18.70
N PHE A 295 9.47 10.31 -18.73
CA PHE A 295 10.79 10.73 -18.30
C PHE A 295 11.03 10.41 -16.83
N ALA A 296 10.12 10.80 -15.93
CA ALA A 296 10.27 10.49 -14.50
C ALA A 296 10.23 8.98 -14.22
N PHE A 297 9.36 8.24 -14.92
CA PHE A 297 9.29 6.78 -14.82
C PHE A 297 10.60 6.11 -15.22
N LEU A 298 11.11 6.45 -16.40
CA LEU A 298 12.36 5.92 -16.93
C LEU A 298 13.55 6.39 -16.11
N LEU A 299 13.58 7.61 -15.62
CA LEU A 299 14.70 8.10 -14.80
C LEU A 299 14.97 7.20 -13.59
N LEU A 300 13.92 6.67 -12.96
CA LEU A 300 14.04 5.80 -11.80
C LEU A 300 14.20 4.32 -12.17
N ASN A 301 13.59 3.86 -13.27
CA ASN A 301 13.57 2.42 -13.62
C ASN A 301 14.60 2.00 -14.68
N LEU A 302 15.06 2.93 -15.52
CA LEU A 302 15.91 2.62 -16.67
C LEU A 302 17.20 1.88 -16.31
N PRO A 303 17.92 2.21 -15.21
CA PRO A 303 19.11 1.44 -14.84
C PRO A 303 18.84 -0.07 -14.68
N PHE A 304 17.69 -0.42 -14.09
CA PHE A 304 17.30 -1.81 -13.84
C PHE A 304 16.74 -2.47 -15.11
N ILE A 305 15.97 -1.73 -15.92
CA ILE A 305 15.49 -2.19 -17.23
C ILE A 305 16.66 -2.51 -18.17
N VAL A 306 17.71 -1.68 -18.18
CA VAL A 306 18.87 -1.90 -19.06
C VAL A 306 19.72 -3.08 -18.57
N THR A 307 19.81 -3.27 -17.26
CA THR A 307 20.61 -4.35 -16.67
C THR A 307 19.98 -5.73 -16.94
N ASP A 308 18.68 -5.87 -16.68
CA ASP A 308 17.92 -7.07 -17.01
C ASP A 308 16.44 -6.73 -17.24
N PRO A 309 16.01 -6.52 -18.50
CA PRO A 309 14.65 -6.09 -18.81
C PRO A 309 13.60 -7.15 -18.52
N VAL A 310 13.95 -8.44 -18.66
CA VAL A 310 13.01 -9.55 -18.45
C VAL A 310 12.80 -9.75 -16.96
N LEU A 311 13.87 -9.72 -16.16
CA LEU A 311 13.77 -9.80 -14.72
C LEU A 311 12.97 -8.62 -14.16
N TRP A 312 13.32 -7.38 -14.54
CA TRP A 312 12.58 -6.19 -14.08
C TRP A 312 11.09 -6.29 -14.41
N LEU A 313 10.75 -6.70 -15.64
CA LEU A 313 9.35 -6.81 -16.07
C LEU A 313 8.61 -7.90 -15.30
N ASN A 314 9.21 -9.09 -15.16
CA ASN A 314 8.61 -10.20 -14.42
C ASN A 314 8.42 -9.87 -12.94
N SER A 315 9.38 -9.17 -12.32
CA SER A 315 9.25 -8.74 -10.93
C SER A 315 8.14 -7.69 -10.77
N VAL A 316 8.14 -6.64 -11.58
CA VAL A 316 7.13 -5.56 -11.47
C VAL A 316 5.72 -6.07 -11.79
N LEU A 317 5.58 -7.02 -12.71
CA LEU A 317 4.30 -7.59 -13.10
C LEU A 317 3.94 -8.87 -12.34
N ALA A 318 4.78 -9.37 -11.41
CA ALA A 318 4.53 -10.58 -10.62
C ALA A 318 3.10 -10.63 -10.04
N PRO A 319 2.53 -9.56 -9.47
CA PRO A 319 1.15 -9.58 -8.97
C PRO A 319 0.05 -9.84 -10.02
N MET A 320 0.36 -9.71 -11.31
CA MET A 320 -0.57 -9.93 -12.42
C MET A 320 -0.33 -11.24 -13.16
N ILE A 321 0.86 -11.84 -13.03
CA ILE A 321 1.27 -13.02 -13.79
C ILE A 321 1.42 -14.26 -12.92
N ASN A 322 1.79 -14.09 -11.64
CA ASN A 322 1.98 -15.21 -10.73
C ASN A 322 0.63 -15.78 -10.30
N PRO A 323 0.57 -17.09 -9.99
CA PRO A 323 -0.67 -17.77 -9.66
C PRO A 323 -1.08 -17.46 -8.22
N LEU A 324 -1.41 -16.20 -7.94
CA LEU A 324 -1.83 -15.73 -6.64
C LEU A 324 -3.18 -16.31 -6.24
N TYR A 325 -3.36 -16.50 -4.94
CA TYR A 325 -4.66 -16.79 -4.38
C TYR A 325 -5.62 -15.60 -4.57
N PRO A 326 -6.89 -15.83 -4.95
CA PRO A 326 -7.91 -14.79 -5.03
C PRO A 326 -8.44 -14.43 -3.63
N ALA A 327 -7.54 -14.25 -2.66
CA ALA A 327 -7.84 -13.70 -1.36
C ALA A 327 -7.63 -12.19 -1.46
N GLY A 328 -8.70 -11.40 -1.25
CA GLY A 328 -8.50 -9.96 -1.04
C GLY A 328 -7.66 -9.73 0.22
N ASP A 329 -6.94 -8.62 0.29
CA ASP A 329 -6.30 -8.14 1.53
C ASP A 329 -7.37 -8.01 2.62
N TRP A 330 -7.49 -9.02 3.49
CA TRP A 330 -8.46 -8.99 4.58
C TRP A 330 -7.84 -9.43 5.90
N PHE A 331 -8.12 -8.61 6.92
CA PHE A 331 -7.89 -8.90 8.33
C PHE A 331 -8.61 -10.17 8.76
N GLY A 332 -7.85 -11.26 8.89
CA GLY A 332 -8.33 -12.50 9.48
C GLY A 332 -9.28 -13.25 8.57
N GLN A 333 -8.77 -14.27 7.87
CA GLN A 333 -9.63 -15.30 7.35
C GLN A 333 -10.39 -15.97 8.51
N PRO A 334 -11.73 -16.07 8.45
CA PRO A 334 -12.52 -16.81 9.44
C PRO A 334 -12.21 -18.32 9.50
N GLY A 335 -11.36 -18.84 8.61
CA GLY A 335 -10.98 -20.25 8.54
C GLY A 335 -9.70 -20.63 9.31
N ALA A 336 -8.94 -19.65 9.84
CA ALA A 336 -7.73 -19.92 10.64
C ALA A 336 -8.04 -20.25 12.11
N ASN A 337 -9.27 -20.01 12.55
CA ASN A 337 -9.74 -20.46 13.86
C ASN A 337 -10.56 -21.72 13.64
N GLY A 338 -10.02 -22.87 14.07
CA GLY A 338 -10.71 -24.15 14.10
C GLY A 338 -11.95 -24.14 14.99
N TYR A 339 -13.01 -23.47 14.55
CA TYR A 339 -14.36 -23.61 15.07
C TYR A 339 -15.16 -24.44 14.06
N ARG A 340 -15.20 -25.74 14.33
CA ARG A 340 -16.44 -26.50 14.18
C ARG A 340 -17.33 -26.21 15.38
#